data_AF-A0A0X3XN02-F1
#
_entry.id   AF-A0A0X3XN02-F1
#
_cell.length_a   1.000
_cell.length_b   1.000
_cell.length_c   1.000
_cell.angle_alpha   90.00
_cell.angle_beta   90.00
_cell.angle_gamma   90.00
#
_symmetry.space_group_name_H-M   'P 1'
#
loop_
_entity.id
_entity.type
_entity.pdbx_description
1 polymer ?
#
loop_
_entity_poly.entity_id
_entity_poly.type
_entity_poly.pdbx_seq_one_letter_code
_entity_poly.pdbx_strand_id
1 'polypeptide(L)'
;MADDGTSFYEPTAGRSLARKFEMQAYDLRAYLKRFEEETGEEAITDGFGVLTESAEVTSAYISYSEDVASAMKVVHKHLDRIADALRKVNANTEVTDDELAVLFGKSKGGEQ
;
A
#
# COMPACT_ATOMS: atom_id res chain seq x y z
N MET A 1 -9.36 -11.67 35.40
CA MET A 1 -9.49 -11.18 34.01
C MET A 1 -10.02 -12.36 33.22
N ALA A 2 -11.30 -12.32 32.83
CA ALA A 2 -11.89 -13.38 32.01
C ALA A 2 -11.38 -13.19 30.59
N ASP A 3 -10.70 -14.21 30.07
CA ASP A 3 -10.42 -14.36 28.65
C ASP A 3 -11.75 -14.71 27.97
N ASP A 4 -12.38 -13.73 27.32
CA ASP A 4 -13.70 -13.88 26.69
C ASP A 4 -13.62 -14.56 25.30
N GLY A 5 -12.45 -15.07 24.93
CA GLY A 5 -12.24 -15.76 23.64
C GLY A 5 -12.34 -14.83 22.44
N THR A 6 -12.40 -13.50 22.61
CA THR A 6 -12.21 -12.59 21.48
C THR A 6 -10.74 -12.60 21.08
N SER A 7 -10.44 -13.28 19.97
CA SER A 7 -9.17 -13.07 19.29
C SER A 7 -9.01 -11.57 19.00
N PHE A 8 -7.96 -10.95 19.53
CA PHE A 8 -7.61 -9.56 19.24
C PHE A 8 -7.28 -9.32 17.76
N TYR A 9 -7.12 -10.40 16.98
CA TYR A 9 -6.83 -10.37 15.55
C TYR A 9 -7.83 -11.25 14.79
N GLU A 10 -8.68 -10.63 13.97
CA GLU A 10 -9.53 -11.37 13.04
C GLU A 10 -8.77 -11.57 11.70
N PRO A 11 -8.38 -12.82 11.33
CA PRO A 11 -7.51 -13.06 10.17
C PRO A 11 -8.12 -12.58 8.84
N THR A 12 -9.45 -12.65 8.72
CA THR A 12 -10.23 -12.13 7.59
C THR A 12 -10.11 -10.61 7.46
N ALA A 13 -10.14 -9.88 8.59
CA ALA A 13 -9.97 -8.43 8.62
C ALA A 13 -8.55 -8.03 8.24
N GLY A 14 -7.54 -8.75 8.74
CA GLY A 14 -6.12 -8.53 8.39
C GLY A 14 -5.83 -8.72 6.91
N ARG A 15 -6.33 -9.82 6.31
CA ARG A 15 -6.21 -10.09 4.86
C ARG A 15 -6.98 -9.07 4.01
N SER A 16 -8.18 -8.67 4.44
CA SER A 16 -8.98 -7.63 3.78
C SER A 16 -8.26 -6.27 3.79
N LEU A 17 -7.63 -5.92 4.91
CA LEU A 17 -6.86 -4.68 5.03
C LEU A 17 -5.63 -4.68 4.12
N ALA A 18 -4.86 -5.78 4.11
CA ALA A 18 -3.71 -5.92 3.20
C ALA A 18 -4.12 -5.69 1.74
N ARG A 19 -5.21 -6.34 1.30
CA ARG A 19 -5.75 -6.19 -0.05
C ARG A 19 -6.17 -4.76 -0.37
N LYS A 20 -6.72 -4.01 0.60
CA LYS A 20 -7.07 -2.60 0.40
C LYS A 20 -5.83 -1.74 0.15
N PHE A 21 -4.75 -1.95 0.90
CA PHE A 21 -3.49 -1.23 0.67
C PHE A 21 -2.89 -1.54 -0.71
N GLU A 22 -2.97 -2.79 -1.17
CA GLU A 22 -2.50 -3.17 -2.51
C GLU A 22 -3.32 -2.51 -3.63
N MET A 23 -4.65 -2.48 -3.50
CA MET A 23 -5.51 -1.82 -4.49
C MET A 23 -5.23 -0.32 -4.53
N GLN A 24 -5.06 0.33 -3.37
CA GLN A 24 -4.72 1.75 -3.32
C GLN A 24 -3.33 2.04 -3.91
N ALA A 25 -2.35 1.17 -3.70
CA ALA A 25 -1.04 1.29 -4.34
C ALA A 25 -1.16 1.16 -5.87
N TYR A 26 -1.92 0.18 -6.36
CA TYR A 26 -2.18 -0.01 -7.79
C TYR A 26 -2.87 1.20 -8.42
N ASP A 27 -3.92 1.71 -7.79
CA ASP A 27 -4.66 2.89 -8.26
C ASP A 27 -3.75 4.11 -8.30
N LEU A 28 -2.97 4.35 -7.24
CA LEU A 28 -2.02 5.45 -7.18
C LEU A 28 -0.97 5.37 -8.29
N ARG A 29 -0.49 4.17 -8.62
CA ARG A 29 0.44 3.96 -9.74
C ARG A 29 -0.21 4.31 -11.07
N ALA A 30 -1.47 3.93 -11.27
CA ALA A 30 -2.20 4.23 -12.50
C ALA A 30 -2.44 5.73 -12.66
N TYR A 31 -2.82 6.42 -11.57
CA TYR A 31 -2.96 7.88 -11.55
C TYR A 31 -1.63 8.58 -11.81
N LEU A 32 -0.55 8.13 -11.19
CA LEU A 32 0.78 8.68 -11.39
C LEU A 32 1.23 8.55 -12.85
N LYS A 33 1.00 7.39 -13.48
CA LYS A 33 1.33 7.19 -14.89
C LYS A 33 0.61 8.18 -15.80
N ARG A 34 -0.69 8.39 -15.57
CA ARG A 34 -1.48 9.38 -16.33
C ARG A 34 -1.02 10.79 -16.07
N PHE A 35 -0.72 11.13 -14.82
CA PHE A 35 -0.19 12.43 -14.45
C PHE A 35 1.12 12.70 -15.18
N GLU A 36 2.09 11.78 -15.13
CA GLU A 36 3.37 11.91 -15.85
C GLU A 36 3.20 12.03 -17.37
N GLU A 37 2.21 11.36 -17.96
CA GLU A 37 1.87 11.48 -19.39
C GLU A 37 1.28 12.86 -19.72
N GLU A 38 0.43 13.41 -18.86
CA GLU A 38 -0.25 14.70 -19.05
C GLU A 38 0.62 15.91 -18.65
N THR A 39 1.60 15.71 -17.78
CA THR A 39 2.50 16.75 -17.25
C THR A 39 3.96 16.49 -17.60
N GLY A 40 4.24 15.72 -18.64
CA GLY A 40 5.59 15.57 -19.17
C GLY A 40 6.12 16.90 -19.73
N GLU A 41 7.44 17.06 -19.79
CA GLU A 41 8.10 18.27 -20.31
C GLU A 41 7.56 18.68 -21.69
N GLU A 42 7.39 17.72 -22.60
CA GLU A 42 6.83 17.94 -23.94
C GLU A 42 5.37 18.42 -23.86
N ALA A 43 4.51 17.77 -23.06
CA ALA A 43 3.11 18.16 -22.90
C ALA A 43 2.95 19.55 -22.26
N ILE A 44 3.80 19.88 -21.28
CA ILE A 44 3.83 21.20 -20.66
C ILE A 44 4.34 22.24 -21.67
N THR A 45 5.39 21.94 -22.43
CA THR A 45 5.98 22.88 -23.39
C THR A 45 5.03 23.13 -24.57
N ASP A 46 4.32 22.11 -25.04
CA ASP A 46 3.31 22.23 -26.11
C ASP A 46 2.05 22.98 -25.66
N GLY A 47 1.62 22.78 -24.41
CA GLY A 47 0.44 23.46 -23.86
C GLY A 47 0.73 24.89 -23.40
N PHE A 48 1.71 25.05 -22.50
CA PHE A 48 2.06 26.34 -21.89
C PHE A 48 3.07 27.14 -22.73
N GLY A 49 4.03 26.52 -23.41
CA GLY A 49 5.01 27.25 -24.23
C GLY A 49 4.36 28.04 -25.38
N VAL A 50 3.16 27.66 -25.81
CA VAL A 50 2.34 28.41 -26.78
C VAL A 50 1.52 29.54 -26.11
N LEU A 51 1.09 29.36 -24.85
CA LEU A 51 0.19 30.28 -24.15
C LEU A 51 0.91 31.31 -23.26
N THR A 52 2.15 31.02 -22.85
CA THR A 52 2.98 31.89 -22.03
C THR A 52 4.40 31.89 -22.59
N GLU A 53 4.84 33.01 -23.16
CA GLU A 53 6.22 33.21 -23.64
C GLU A 53 7.28 33.22 -22.50
N SER A 54 6.89 32.92 -21.26
CA SER A 54 7.76 32.95 -20.10
C SER A 54 8.36 31.58 -19.82
N ALA A 55 9.61 31.40 -20.23
CA ALA A 55 10.42 30.21 -19.93
C ALA A 55 10.50 29.90 -18.43
N GLU A 56 10.43 30.92 -17.57
CA GLU A 56 10.45 30.77 -16.12
C GLU A 56 9.20 30.02 -15.61
N VAL A 57 8.01 30.36 -16.12
CA VAL A 57 6.74 29.72 -15.74
C VAL A 57 6.70 28.27 -16.20
N THR A 58 7.14 28.01 -17.43
CA THR A 58 7.25 26.65 -17.98
C THR A 58 8.20 25.80 -17.11
N SER A 59 9.37 26.33 -16.75
CA SER A 59 10.34 25.61 -15.91
C SER A 59 9.82 25.32 -14.50
N ALA A 60 9.11 26.28 -13.89
CA ALA A 60 8.53 26.11 -12.57
C ALA A 60 7.45 25.03 -12.56
N TYR A 61 6.64 24.95 -13.61
CA TYR A 61 5.59 23.95 -13.73
C TYR A 61 6.15 22.55 -14.00
N ILE A 62 7.22 22.42 -14.78
CA ILE A 62 7.96 21.16 -14.96
C ILE A 62 8.51 20.69 -13.62
N SER A 63 9.26 21.55 -12.91
CA SER A 63 9.85 21.20 -11.61
C SER A 63 8.79 20.79 -10.58
N TYR A 64 7.66 21.50 -10.54
CA TYR A 64 6.54 21.15 -9.66
C TYR A 64 5.96 19.78 -10.00
N SER A 65 5.76 19.49 -11.29
CA SER A 65 5.22 18.21 -11.75
C SER A 65 6.16 17.06 -11.39
N GLU A 66 7.47 17.25 -11.53
CA GLU A 66 8.49 16.27 -11.11
C GLU A 66 8.48 16.02 -9.60
N ASP A 67 8.37 17.08 -8.79
CA ASP A 67 8.31 16.97 -7.32
C ASP A 67 7.07 16.20 -6.87
N VAL A 68 5.91 16.49 -7.46
CA VAL A 68 4.65 15.78 -7.19
C VAL A 68 4.79 14.30 -7.56
N ALA A 69 5.34 14.00 -8.74
CA ALA A 69 5.55 12.63 -9.18
C ALA A 69 6.49 11.87 -8.23
N SER A 70 7.58 12.50 -7.78
CA SER A 70 8.53 11.95 -6.82
C SER A 70 7.86 11.66 -5.47
N ALA A 71 7.09 12.60 -4.93
CA ALA A 71 6.36 12.42 -3.67
C ALA A 71 5.36 11.25 -3.75
N MET A 72 4.62 11.15 -4.85
CA MET A 72 3.64 10.06 -5.04
C MET A 72 4.30 8.69 -5.19
N LYS A 73 5.50 8.59 -5.78
CA LYS A 73 6.31 7.35 -5.80
C LYS A 73 6.67 6.88 -4.39
N VAL A 74 6.97 7.82 -3.48
CA VAL A 74 7.25 7.50 -2.06
C VAL A 74 6.01 6.96 -1.36
N VAL A 75 4.85 7.58 -1.57
CA VAL A 75 3.57 7.12 -1.01
C VAL A 75 3.24 5.72 -1.50
N HIS A 76 3.34 5.47 -2.81
CA HIS A 76 3.13 4.14 -3.40
C HIS A 76 3.99 3.08 -2.72
N LYS A 77 5.29 3.35 -2.58
CA LYS A 77 6.23 2.42 -1.93
C LYS A 77 5.87 2.15 -0.46
N HIS A 78 5.31 3.13 0.25
CA HIS A 78 4.84 2.94 1.61
C HIS A 78 3.58 2.07 1.68
N LEU A 79 2.61 2.26 0.77
CA LEU A 79 1.43 1.42 0.68
C LEU A 79 1.79 -0.05 0.42
N ASP A 80 2.71 -0.31 -0.52
CA ASP A 80 3.23 -1.65 -0.79
C ASP A 80 3.88 -2.29 0.46
N ARG A 81 4.75 -1.53 1.14
CA ARG A 81 5.41 -2.01 2.37
C ARG A 81 4.42 -2.34 3.47
N ILE A 82 3.34 -1.56 3.62
CA ILE A 82 2.29 -1.83 4.60
C ILE A 82 1.53 -3.11 4.21
N ALA A 83 1.18 -3.28 2.94
CA ALA A 83 0.54 -4.51 2.46
C ALA A 83 1.40 -5.75 2.74
N ASP A 84 2.70 -5.69 2.43
CA ASP A 84 3.64 -6.79 2.68
C ASP A 84 3.79 -7.09 4.18
N ALA A 85 3.86 -6.05 5.02
CA ALA A 85 3.90 -6.22 6.47
C ALA A 85 2.63 -6.89 7.00
N LEU A 86 1.45 -6.49 6.52
CA LEU A 86 0.18 -7.09 6.89
C LEU A 86 0.09 -8.56 6.44
N ARG A 87 0.57 -8.89 5.23
CA ARG A 87 0.66 -10.30 4.77
C ARG A 87 1.53 -11.15 5.68
N LYS A 88 2.70 -10.63 6.09
CA LYS A 88 3.60 -11.33 7.02
C LYS A 88 2.96 -11.54 8.38
N VAL A 89 2.25 -10.54 8.91
CA VAL A 89 1.52 -10.68 10.18
C VAL A 89 0.45 -11.76 10.07
N ASN A 90 -0.39 -11.75 9.02
CA ASN A 90 -1.39 -12.79 8.81
C ASN A 90 -0.77 -14.19 8.76
N ALA A 91 0.32 -14.36 7.99
CA ALA A 91 1.00 -15.65 7.87
C ALA A 91 1.60 -16.14 9.20
N ASN A 92 2.20 -15.23 9.98
CA ASN A 92 2.76 -15.58 11.28
C ASN A 92 1.67 -15.96 12.29
N THR A 93 0.52 -15.28 12.27
CA THR A 93 -0.62 -15.62 13.13
C THR A 93 -1.16 -17.00 12.78
N GLU A 94 -1.31 -17.32 11.48
CA GLU A 94 -1.77 -18.65 11.03
C GLU A 94 -0.81 -19.77 11.48
N VAL A 95 0.50 -19.58 11.32
CA VAL A 95 1.49 -20.56 11.79
C VAL A 95 1.46 -20.71 13.31
N THR A 96 1.28 -19.61 14.04
CA THR A 96 1.20 -19.64 15.50
C THR A 96 -0.06 -20.38 15.97
N ASP A 97 -1.19 -20.16 15.31
CA ASP A 97 -2.44 -20.86 15.60
C ASP A 97 -2.34 -22.36 15.29
N ASP A 98 -1.71 -22.75 14.18
CA ASP A 98 -1.46 -24.14 13.83
C ASP A 98 -0.50 -24.83 14.82
N GLU A 99 0.59 -24.16 15.23
CA GLU A 99 1.54 -24.69 16.21
C GLU A 99 0.90 -24.83 17.60
N LEU A 100 0.09 -23.86 18.04
CA LEU A 100 -0.69 -23.95 19.27
C LEU A 100 -1.73 -25.06 19.19
N ALA A 101 -2.43 -25.20 18.06
CA ALA A 101 -3.38 -26.29 17.85
C ALA A 101 -2.69 -27.67 17.89
N VAL A 102 -1.44 -27.78 17.41
CA VAL A 102 -0.65 -29.01 17.54
C VAL A 102 -0.22 -29.26 19.00
N LEU A 103 0.20 -28.22 19.73
CA LEU A 103 0.62 -28.31 21.12
C LEU A 103 -0.53 -28.65 22.09
N PHE A 104 -1.74 -28.11 21.85
CA PHE A 104 -2.90 -28.30 22.72
C PHE A 104 -3.91 -29.33 22.18
N GLY A 105 -3.87 -29.66 20.89
CA GLY A 105 -4.78 -30.61 20.22
C GLY A 105 -4.44 -32.10 20.39
N LYS A 106 -3.36 -32.43 21.11
CA LYS A 106 -2.99 -33.82 21.45
C LYS A 106 -3.13 -34.17 22.93
N SER A 107 -4.10 -33.58 23.64
CA SER A 107 -4.44 -33.94 25.03
C SER A 107 -5.86 -34.47 25.26
N LYS A 108 -6.62 -34.83 24.21
CA LYS A 108 -7.82 -35.68 24.39
C LYS A 108 -7.51 -37.13 24.08
N GLY A 109 -6.70 -37.69 24.97
CA GLY A 109 -6.28 -39.09 25.03
C GLY A 109 -5.56 -39.32 26.36
N GLY A 110 -6.28 -39.21 27.47
CA GLY A 110 -5.79 -39.48 28.81
C GLY A 110 -6.98 -39.84 29.71
N GLU A 111 -7.01 -41.10 30.11
CA GLU A 111 -8.07 -41.84 30.79
C GLU A 111 -8.57 -41.20 32.09
N GLN A 112 -9.90 -41.19 32.27
CA GLN A 112 -10.60 -41.83 33.39
C GLN A 112 -12.08 -42.02 33.07
#